data_AF-A0A8S2ZY97-F1
#
_entry.id   AF-A0A8S2ZY97-F1
#
_cell.length_a   1.000
_cell.length_b   1.000
_cell.length_c   1.000
_cell.angle_alpha   90.00
_cell.angle_beta   90.00
_cell.angle_gamma   90.00
#
_symmetry.space_group_name_H-M   'P 1'
#
loop_
_entity.id
_entity.type
_entity.pdbx_description
1 polymer ?
#
loop_
_entity_poly.entity_id
_entity_poly.type
_entity_poly.pdbx_seq_one_letter_code
_entity_poly.pdbx_strand_id
1 'polypeptide(L)' 'MTQDNLDKDQIILGYWNIRGLVEPSRLILQYTKTPYTDKMYQVGDAPEYNRDEWLGEKFKLGL' A
#
# COMPACT_ATOMS: atom_id res chain seq x y z
N MET A 1 -12.57 -28.36 -0.71
CA MET A 1 -13.24 -27.04 -0.86
C MET A 1 -12.54 -26.08 0.11
N THR A 2 -11.23 -25.90 -0.02
CA THR A 2 -10.55 -24.78 -0.74
C THR A 2 -10.60 -23.47 0.06
N GLN A 3 -9.80 -23.38 1.13
CA GLN A 3 -9.58 -22.15 1.90
C GLN A 3 -8.09 -21.76 2.00
N ASP A 4 -7.21 -22.40 1.21
CA ASP A 4 -5.75 -22.24 1.33
C ASP A 4 -5.13 -21.36 0.22
N ASN A 5 -5.95 -20.69 -0.60
CA ASN A 5 -5.47 -19.89 -1.75
C ASN A 5 -6.02 -18.46 -1.80
N LEU A 6 -6.69 -17.96 -0.75
CA LEU A 6 -7.29 -16.62 -0.80
C LEU A 6 -6.35 -15.51 -0.27
N ASP A 7 -5.31 -15.85 0.50
CA ASP A 7 -4.46 -14.85 1.16
C ASP A 7 -3.18 -14.50 0.38
N LYS A 8 -2.84 -15.22 -0.69
CA LYS A 8 -1.59 -14.99 -1.46
C LYS A 8 -1.70 -13.95 -2.58
N ASP A 9 -2.92 -13.59 -3.00
CA ASP A 9 -3.18 -12.62 -4.08
C ASP A 9 -3.87 -11.34 -3.59
N GLN A 10 -3.80 -11.04 -2.29
CA GLN A 10 -4.33 -9.79 -1.78
C GLN A 10 -3.47 -8.62 -2.27
N ILE A 11 -4.03 -7.81 -3.16
CA ILE A 11 -3.35 -6.63 -3.71
C ILE A 11 -3.12 -5.64 -2.56
N ILE A 12 -1.86 -5.38 -2.23
CA ILE A 12 -1.46 -4.37 -1.24
C ILE A 12 -1.05 -3.11 -2.01
N LEU A 13 -1.84 -2.05 -1.85
CA LEU A 13 -1.53 -0.74 -2.40
C LEU A 13 -0.77 0.06 -1.34
N GLY A 14 0.55 0.01 -1.40
CA GLY A 14 1.41 0.78 -0.49
C GLY A 14 1.77 2.15 -1.07
N TYR A 15 1.31 3.23 -0.43
CA TYR A 15 1.70 4.58 -0.83
C TYR A 15 1.72 5.54 0.35
N TRP A 16 2.38 6.69 0.18
CA TRP A 16 2.34 7.76 1.18
C TRP A 16 0.91 8.22 1.43
N ASN A 17 0.63 8.76 2.62
CA ASN A 17 -0.66 9.36 2.98
C ASN A 17 -0.90 10.71 2.25
N ILE A 18 -0.85 10.67 0.92
CA ILE A 18 -1.09 11.75 -0.02
C ILE A 18 -1.84 11.16 -1.23
N ARG A 19 -2.63 11.98 -1.93
CA ARG A 19 -3.33 11.52 -3.14
C ARG A 19 -2.34 11.15 -4.26
N GLY A 20 -1.31 11.98 -4.45
CA GLY A 20 -0.16 11.74 -5.33
C GLY A 20 -0.46 10.96 -6.61
N LEU A 21 0.42 9.99 -6.92
CA LEU A 21 0.28 9.12 -8.10
C LEU A 21 -0.62 7.91 -7.85
N VAL A 22 -1.06 7.69 -6.61
CA VAL A 22 -1.84 6.50 -6.24
C VAL A 22 -3.33 6.67 -6.49
N GLU A 23 -3.81 7.91 -6.57
CA GLU A 23 -5.23 8.23 -6.79
C GLU A 23 -5.85 7.50 -8.01
N PRO A 24 -5.22 7.49 -9.21
CA PRO A 24 -5.78 6.78 -10.37
C PRO A 24 -5.82 5.27 -10.16
N SER A 25 -4.81 4.69 -9.49
CA SER A 25 -4.77 3.26 -9.18
C SER A 25 -5.89 2.87 -8.21
N ARG A 26 -6.11 3.68 -7.16
CA ARG A 26 -7.18 3.46 -6.18
C ARG A 26 -8.56 3.55 -6.85
N LEU A 27 -8.73 4.49 -7.78
CA LEU A 27 -9.96 4.63 -8.57
C LEU A 27 -10.23 3.39 -9.46
N ILE A 28 -9.21 2.87 -10.14
CA ILE A 28 -9.35 1.67 -10.99
C ILE A 28 -9.69 0.44 -10.15
N LEU A 29 -9.04 0.27 -9.00
CA LEU A 29 -9.32 -0.83 -8.07
C LEU A 29 -10.76 -0.74 -7.52
N GLN A 30 -11.20 0.47 -7.18
CA GLN A 30 -12.57 0.72 -6.73
C GLN A 30 -13.60 0.45 -7.84
N TYR A 31 -13.30 0.84 -9.08
CA TYR A 31 -14.16 0.63 -10.24
C TYR A 31 -14.33 -0.86 -10.56
N THR A 32 -13.24 -1.61 -10.50
CA THR A 32 -13.23 -3.07 -10.72
C THR A 32 -13.77 -3.88 -9.54
N LYS A 33 -14.06 -3.21 -8.40
CA LYS A 33 -14.46 -3.83 -7.13
C LYS A 33 -13.47 -4.91 -6.66
N THR A 34 -12.20 -4.75 -7.01
CA THR A 34 -11.16 -5.69 -6.61
C THR A 34 -10.85 -5.46 -5.13
N PRO A 35 -10.83 -6.49 -4.28
CA PRO A 35 -10.43 -6.34 -2.89
C PRO A 35 -8.93 -5.99 -2.83
N TYR A 36 -8.60 -4.87 -2.21
CA TYR A 36 -7.23 -4.44 -1.97
C TYR A 36 -7.05 -3.93 -0.54
N THR A 37 -5.85 -4.03 -0.01
CA THR A 37 -5.47 -3.41 1.26
C THR A 37 -4.69 -2.14 0.98
N ASP A 38 -5.21 -1.03 1.49
CA ASP A 38 -4.55 0.28 1.37
C ASP A 38 -3.59 0.48 2.53
N LYS A 39 -2.29 0.51 2.24
CA LYS A 39 -1.24 0.74 3.22
C LYS A 39 -0.70 2.15 3.06
N MET A 40 -1.20 3.05 3.90
CA MET A 40 -0.84 4.46 3.89
C MET A 40 0.38 4.70 4.78
N TYR A 41 1.53 4.98 4.20
CA TYR A 41 2.74 5.36 4.94
C TYR A 41 2.66 6.82 5.34
N GLN A 42 2.83 7.12 6.63
CA GLN A 42 2.87 8.51 7.07
C GLN A 42 4.32 9.00 7.06
N VAL A 43 4.52 10.24 6.58
CA VAL A 43 5.79 10.92 6.81
C VAL A 43 5.74 11.49 8.23
N GLY A 44 6.81 11.32 9.00
CA GLY A 44 6.91 11.88 10.34
C GLY A 44 6.78 13.41 10.36
N ASP A 45 6.51 13.96 11.53
CA ASP A 45 6.35 15.41 11.72
C ASP A 45 7.63 16.19 11.33
N ALA A 46 7.45 17.45 10.97
CA ALA A 46 8.56 18.38 10.78
C ALA A 46 9.32 18.57 12.11
N PRO A 47 10.65 18.73 12.09
CA PRO A 47 11.53 19.03 10.94
C PRO A 47 12.22 17.81 10.30
N GLU A 48 12.11 16.63 10.90
CA GLU A 48 12.90 15.45 10.49
C GLU A 48 12.26 14.62 9.37
N TYR A 49 10.94 14.76 9.12
CA TYR A 49 10.22 14.07 8.05
C TYR A 49 10.58 12.59 7.97
N ASN A 50 10.44 11.89 9.08
CA ASN A 50 10.90 10.52 9.20
C ASN A 50 10.18 9.62 8.16
N ARG A 51 10.96 8.87 7.38
CA ARG A 51 10.52 7.94 6.32
C ARG A 51 10.85 6.48 6.65
N ASP A 52 11.23 6.20 7.89
CA ASP A 52 11.67 4.89 8.38
C ASP A 52 10.60 3.81 8.19
N GLU A 53 9.32 4.18 8.27
CA GLU A 53 8.18 3.28 8.00
C GLU A 53 8.24 2.70 6.59
N TRP A 54 8.49 3.55 5.59
CA TRP A 54 8.65 3.12 4.20
C TRP A 54 9.98 2.40 3.97
N LEU A 55 11.08 2.92 4.51
CA LEU A 55 12.42 2.36 4.30
C LEU A 55 12.53 0.96 4.92
N GLY A 56 11.90 0.71 6.07
CA GLY A 56 11.91 -0.60 6.73
C GLY A 56 11.11 -1.68 5.98
N GLU A 57 10.09 -1.28 5.21
CA GLU A 57 9.28 -2.21 4.41
C GLU A 57 9.78 -2.39 2.98
N LYS A 58 10.40 -1.37 2.40
CA LYS A 58 10.98 -1.42 1.05
C LYS A 58 11.89 -2.63 0.86
N PHE A 59 12.73 -2.94 1.86
CA PHE A 59 13.65 -4.08 1.80
C PHE A 59 12.99 -5.43 2.12
N LYS A 60 11.81 -5.44 2.75
CA LYS A 60 11.04 -6.66 3.02
C LYS A 60 10.19 -7.10 1.83
N LEU A 61 9.85 -6.16 0.96
CA LEU A 61 9.04 -6.39 -0.23
C LEU A 61 9.82 -7.01 -1.41
N GLY A 62 11.12 -7.27 -1.26
CA GLY A 62 11.90 -8.04 -2.22
C GLY A 62 11.98 -7.45 -3.64
N LEU A 63 11.92 -6.11 -3.74
CA LEU A 63 12.04 -5.35 -4.99
C LEU A 63 13.48 -5.31 -5.51
#